data_AF-A0A286A901-F1
#
_entry.id   AF-A0A286A901-F1
#
_cell.length_a   1.000
_cell.length_b   1.000
_cell.length_c   1.000
_cell.angle_alpha   90.00
_cell.angle_beta   90.00
_cell.angle_gamma   90.00
#
_symmetry.space_group_name_H-M   'P 1'
#
loop_
_entity.id
_entity.type
_entity.pdbx_description
1 polymer ?
#
loop_
_entity_poly.entity_id
_entity_poly.type
_entity_poly.pdbx_seq_one_letter_code
_entity_poly.pdbx_strand_id
1 'polypeptide(L)'
;MRNTYPTFVLSICILILSSCGPTISGKDEAAFKTSKAKMEEKLDKEEKKNLEKALRIIVVKAMKEKWDFPEKYEGKSFDQISMGMIDGKSYSAIISYAEEFLAADRDEKIVKKTAEIDSLKKDKLQASKIEKQLDAFKLTKISISEDQFFSDDPKSPYLDLVFKNTSKEDIIGEYMFNIEVYSKKTGEKITAQGSGGTFNDDFAIKPNESYDYHQPLLYDAVMHSNLWKTAKYPITDFSPHDLVIKAYASKITTKKDGIITRPKTDAAYFDSEIKKLNEEIASLKERKATLDELELTDN
;
A
#
# COMPACT_ATOMS: atom_id res chain seq x y z
N MET A 1 19.31 -48.65 78.64
CA MET A 1 18.29 -47.57 78.66
C MET A 1 17.85 -47.31 77.22
N ARG A 2 16.53 -47.32 76.97
CA ARG A 2 15.89 -47.01 75.68
C ARG A 2 15.94 -45.51 75.37
N ASN A 3 16.00 -45.17 74.08
CA ASN A 3 15.17 -44.18 73.35
C ASN A 3 15.85 -43.92 71.98
N THR A 4 15.28 -44.32 70.83
CA THR A 4 14.36 -43.55 69.94
C THR A 4 14.84 -42.11 69.74
N TYR A 5 15.14 -41.61 68.53
CA TYR A 5 14.21 -41.44 67.40
C TYR A 5 14.90 -41.49 66.00
N PRO A 6 14.23 -42.07 64.98
CA PRO A 6 14.45 -41.80 63.56
C PRO A 6 13.56 -40.63 63.08
N THR A 7 13.61 -40.32 61.77
CA THR A 7 12.61 -39.51 61.02
C THR A 7 12.54 -38.00 61.30
N PHE A 8 13.38 -37.20 60.62
CA PHE A 8 13.09 -35.75 60.42
C PHE A 8 13.67 -35.17 59.12
N VAL A 9 13.80 -35.97 58.04
CA VAL A 9 14.30 -35.48 56.73
C VAL A 9 13.30 -35.70 55.58
N LEU A 10 12.09 -36.23 55.85
CA LEU A 10 11.09 -36.56 54.82
C LEU A 10 9.86 -35.63 54.77
N SER A 11 9.95 -34.40 55.30
CA SER A 11 8.80 -33.48 55.33
C SER A 11 8.97 -32.16 54.58
N ILE A 12 10.07 -31.95 53.85
CA ILE A 12 10.29 -30.71 53.07
C ILE A 12 10.11 -30.92 51.54
N CYS A 13 10.07 -32.17 51.03
CA CYS A 13 9.86 -32.42 49.60
C CYS A 13 8.39 -32.51 49.13
N ILE A 14 7.40 -32.41 50.03
CA ILE A 14 5.97 -32.60 49.66
C ILE A 14 5.26 -31.27 49.33
N LEU A 15 5.84 -30.12 49.67
CA LEU A 15 5.21 -28.80 49.42
C LEU A 15 5.52 -28.20 48.03
N ILE A 16 6.27 -28.91 47.17
CA ILE A 16 6.55 -28.47 45.78
C ILE A 16 5.59 -29.17 44.77
N LEU A 17 4.73 -30.08 45.21
CA LEU A 17 3.82 -30.85 44.32
C LEU A 17 2.37 -30.34 44.30
N SER A 18 2.02 -29.29 45.06
CA SER A 18 0.65 -28.79 45.18
C SER A 18 0.31 -27.59 44.29
N SER A 19 1.18 -27.21 43.35
CA SER A 19 0.91 -26.17 42.35
C SER A 19 0.40 -26.71 41.00
N CYS A 20 0.08 -28.00 40.89
CA CYS A 20 -0.45 -28.59 39.65
C CYS A 20 -1.97 -28.42 39.59
N GLY A 21 -2.42 -27.26 39.07
CA GLY A 21 -3.79 -27.14 38.57
C GLY A 21 -4.08 -28.17 37.46
N PRO A 22 -5.35 -28.45 37.16
CA PRO A 22 -5.71 -29.33 36.04
C PRO A 22 -5.08 -28.82 34.74
N THR A 23 -4.63 -29.74 33.89
CA THR A 23 -4.03 -29.45 32.58
C THR A 23 -4.94 -29.94 31.47
N ILE A 24 -4.88 -29.30 30.30
CA ILE A 24 -5.55 -29.79 29.09
C ILE A 24 -4.84 -31.03 28.55
N SER A 25 -5.62 -31.98 28.03
CA SER A 25 -5.12 -33.13 27.26
C SER A 25 -5.52 -32.95 25.79
N GLY A 26 -4.53 -32.71 24.92
CA GLY A 26 -4.69 -32.54 23.48
C GLY A 26 -4.57 -33.82 22.65
N LYS A 27 -4.56 -35.00 23.29
CA LYS A 27 -4.39 -36.31 22.63
C LYS A 27 -5.48 -36.62 21.59
N ASP A 28 -6.73 -36.32 21.94
CA ASP A 28 -7.91 -36.50 21.11
C ASP A 28 -9.03 -35.60 21.65
N GLU A 29 -10.13 -35.48 20.89
CA GLU A 29 -11.26 -34.61 21.22
C GLU A 29 -11.96 -35.00 22.53
N ALA A 30 -12.07 -36.29 22.84
CA ALA A 30 -12.74 -36.76 24.05
C ALA A 30 -11.91 -36.44 25.30
N ALA A 31 -10.60 -36.65 25.23
CA ALA A 31 -9.65 -36.29 26.27
C ALA A 31 -9.58 -34.77 26.47
N PHE A 32 -9.64 -33.99 25.39
CA PHE A 32 -9.71 -32.53 25.44
C PHE A 32 -10.98 -32.06 26.17
N LYS A 33 -12.16 -32.53 25.75
CA LYS A 33 -13.44 -32.17 26.39
C LYS A 33 -13.44 -32.51 27.89
N THR A 34 -12.97 -33.71 28.24
CA THR A 34 -12.93 -34.16 29.64
C THR A 34 -11.97 -33.33 30.49
N SER A 35 -10.79 -33.01 29.97
CA SER A 35 -9.79 -32.21 30.70
C SER A 35 -10.17 -30.73 30.78
N LYS A 36 -10.79 -30.15 29.73
CA LYS A 36 -11.36 -28.79 29.74
C LYS A 36 -12.43 -28.66 30.82
N ALA A 37 -13.38 -29.60 30.89
CA ALA A 37 -14.43 -29.58 31.91
C ALA A 37 -13.84 -29.59 33.34
N LYS A 38 -12.86 -30.45 33.61
CA LYS A 38 -12.16 -30.50 34.91
C LYS A 38 -11.39 -29.21 35.24
N MET A 39 -10.90 -28.51 34.22
CA MET A 39 -10.27 -27.20 34.39
C MET A 39 -11.32 -26.15 34.75
N GLU A 40 -12.41 -26.09 33.99
CA GLU A 40 -13.51 -25.14 34.19
C GLU A 40 -14.20 -25.29 35.55
N GLU A 41 -14.25 -26.48 36.14
CA GLU A 41 -14.77 -26.67 37.52
C GLU A 41 -14.04 -25.82 38.57
N LYS A 42 -12.78 -25.43 38.30
CA LYS A 42 -11.95 -24.63 39.21
C LYS A 42 -11.87 -23.15 38.83
N LEU A 43 -12.50 -22.76 37.73
CA LEU A 43 -12.46 -21.39 37.21
C LEU A 43 -13.73 -20.63 37.57
N ASP A 44 -13.60 -19.34 37.83
CA ASP A 44 -14.76 -18.45 37.92
C ASP A 44 -15.34 -18.12 36.53
N LYS A 45 -16.39 -17.29 36.51
CA LYS A 45 -17.08 -16.93 35.25
C LYS A 45 -16.19 -16.16 34.27
N GLU A 46 -15.34 -15.26 34.77
CA GLU A 46 -14.47 -14.45 33.92
C GLU A 46 -13.27 -15.28 33.44
N GLU A 47 -12.71 -16.13 34.29
CA GLU A 47 -11.66 -17.07 33.92
C GLU A 47 -12.12 -18.07 32.86
N LYS A 48 -13.36 -18.57 32.93
CA LYS A 48 -13.96 -19.40 31.86
C LYS A 48 -14.06 -18.64 30.55
N LYS A 49 -14.48 -17.37 30.60
CA LYS A 49 -14.55 -16.50 29.42
C LYS A 49 -13.17 -16.29 28.80
N ASN A 50 -12.15 -16.04 29.63
CA ASN A 50 -10.78 -15.87 29.17
C ASN A 50 -10.18 -17.17 28.62
N LEU A 51 -10.48 -18.31 29.23
CA LEU A 51 -10.11 -19.62 28.67
C LEU A 51 -10.70 -19.81 27.27
N GLU A 52 -11.99 -19.53 27.08
CA GLU A 52 -12.64 -19.65 25.78
C GLU A 52 -12.02 -18.71 24.73
N LYS A 53 -11.77 -17.44 25.08
CA LYS A 53 -11.05 -16.50 24.21
C LYS A 53 -9.66 -17.02 23.82
N ALA A 54 -8.89 -17.50 24.79
CA ALA A 54 -7.55 -18.03 24.56
C ALA A 54 -7.57 -19.22 23.59
N LEU A 55 -8.50 -20.15 23.78
CA LEU A 55 -8.65 -21.32 22.90
C LEU A 55 -8.99 -20.89 21.45
N ARG A 56 -9.86 -19.89 21.25
CA ARG A 56 -10.14 -19.34 19.91
C ARG A 56 -8.90 -18.70 19.29
N ILE A 57 -8.11 -17.97 20.07
CA ILE A 57 -6.84 -17.38 19.60
C ILE A 57 -5.82 -18.46 19.22
N ILE A 58 -5.77 -19.57 19.96
CA ILE A 58 -4.90 -20.70 19.63
C ILE A 58 -5.32 -21.35 18.30
N VAL A 59 -6.62 -21.43 18.00
CA VAL A 59 -7.09 -21.89 16.69
C VAL A 59 -6.61 -20.94 15.59
N VAL A 60 -6.70 -19.62 15.78
CA VAL A 60 -6.14 -18.64 14.82
C VAL A 60 -4.63 -18.83 14.63
N LYS A 61 -3.88 -19.08 15.71
CA LYS A 61 -2.45 -19.42 15.62
C LYS A 61 -2.22 -20.70 14.82
N ALA A 62 -2.99 -21.75 15.07
CA ALA A 62 -2.90 -23.01 14.35
C ALA A 62 -3.16 -22.84 12.85
N MET A 63 -4.12 -21.99 12.49
CA MET A 63 -4.38 -21.62 11.10
C MET A 63 -3.18 -20.90 10.48
N LYS A 64 -2.63 -19.88 11.15
CA LYS A 64 -1.45 -19.13 10.69
C LYS A 64 -0.24 -20.06 10.48
N GLU A 65 0.08 -20.91 11.46
CA GLU A 65 1.20 -21.85 11.37
C GLU A 65 1.05 -22.85 10.21
N LYS A 66 -0.18 -23.30 9.95
CA LYS A 66 -0.43 -24.18 8.81
C LYS A 66 -0.28 -23.46 7.46
N TRP A 67 -0.68 -22.19 7.38
CA TRP A 67 -0.46 -21.38 6.17
C TRP A 67 1.01 -21.04 5.93
N ASP A 68 1.72 -20.68 6.99
CA ASP A 68 3.14 -20.29 6.91
C ASP A 68 4.05 -21.52 6.71
N PHE A 69 3.65 -22.71 7.18
CA PHE A 69 4.43 -23.94 7.12
C PHE A 69 3.59 -25.18 6.69
N PRO A 70 3.05 -25.21 5.46
CA PRO A 70 2.11 -26.25 5.04
C PRO A 70 2.68 -27.66 5.11
N GLU A 71 3.95 -27.86 4.76
CA GLU A 71 4.62 -29.17 4.77
C GLU A 71 4.73 -29.77 6.18
N LYS A 72 4.92 -28.94 7.20
CA LYS A 72 5.01 -29.37 8.62
C LYS A 72 3.67 -29.90 9.15
N TYR A 73 2.56 -29.47 8.53
CA TYR A 73 1.20 -29.69 9.00
C TYR A 73 0.33 -30.43 7.97
N GLU A 74 0.97 -31.12 7.02
CA GLU A 74 0.28 -31.93 6.02
C GLU A 74 -0.63 -32.97 6.69
N GLY A 75 -1.85 -33.12 6.16
CA GLY A 75 -2.86 -34.05 6.67
C GLY A 75 -3.47 -33.69 8.04
N LYS A 76 -2.99 -32.67 8.76
CA LYS A 76 -3.50 -32.30 10.10
C LYS A 76 -4.61 -31.25 10.02
N SER A 77 -5.70 -31.41 10.77
CA SER A 77 -6.73 -30.36 10.91
C SER A 77 -6.25 -29.22 11.83
N PHE A 78 -6.89 -28.05 11.77
CA PHE A 78 -6.61 -26.95 12.71
C PHE A 78 -6.85 -27.36 14.17
N ASP A 79 -7.84 -28.22 14.41
CA ASP A 79 -8.14 -28.77 15.75
C ASP A 79 -7.00 -29.66 16.25
N GLN A 80 -6.46 -30.54 15.40
CA GLN A 80 -5.32 -31.37 15.77
C GLN A 80 -4.07 -30.53 16.09
N ILE A 81 -3.85 -29.47 15.32
CA ILE A 81 -2.73 -28.56 15.53
C ILE A 81 -2.91 -27.77 16.84
N SER A 82 -4.07 -27.17 17.04
CA SER A 82 -4.39 -26.36 18.23
C SER A 82 -4.37 -27.20 19.51
N MET A 83 -4.96 -28.40 19.51
CA MET A 83 -4.87 -29.33 20.65
C MET A 83 -3.42 -29.70 20.97
N GLY A 84 -2.59 -29.95 19.95
CA GLY A 84 -1.16 -30.21 20.12
C GLY A 84 -0.38 -29.02 20.71
N MET A 85 -0.80 -27.77 20.43
CA MET A 85 -0.17 -26.57 20.99
C MET A 85 -0.40 -26.41 22.49
N ILE A 86 -1.49 -26.98 23.04
CA ILE A 86 -1.89 -26.79 24.44
C ILE A 86 -1.90 -28.06 25.28
N ASP A 87 -1.51 -29.20 24.73
CA ASP A 87 -1.41 -30.45 25.47
C ASP A 87 -0.48 -30.28 26.69
N GLY A 88 -0.96 -30.70 27.86
CA GLY A 88 -0.26 -30.57 29.13
C GLY A 88 -0.23 -29.14 29.73
N LYS A 89 -0.80 -28.12 29.09
CA LYS A 89 -0.80 -26.76 29.64
C LYS A 89 -1.88 -26.58 30.71
N SER A 90 -1.53 -25.87 31.79
CA SER A 90 -2.47 -25.35 32.79
C SER A 90 -3.24 -24.14 32.25
N TYR A 91 -4.29 -23.71 32.96
CA TYR A 91 -5.03 -22.50 32.62
C TYR A 91 -4.12 -21.28 32.40
N SER A 92 -3.26 -20.94 33.37
CA SER A 92 -2.36 -19.79 33.26
C SER A 92 -1.42 -19.90 32.05
N ALA A 93 -0.89 -21.09 31.78
CA ALA A 93 -0.03 -21.33 30.63
C ALA A 93 -0.76 -21.20 29.28
N ILE A 94 -2.06 -21.50 29.23
CA ILE A 94 -2.90 -21.31 28.04
C ILE A 94 -3.15 -19.82 27.80
N ILE A 95 -3.49 -19.07 28.86
CA ILE A 95 -3.69 -17.61 28.78
C ILE A 95 -2.41 -16.93 28.29
N SER A 96 -1.29 -17.18 28.96
CA SER A 96 0.01 -16.59 28.58
C SER A 96 0.39 -16.95 27.14
N TYR A 97 0.18 -18.19 26.71
CA TYR A 97 0.48 -18.60 25.34
C TYR A 97 -0.36 -17.88 24.28
N ALA A 98 -1.65 -17.61 24.57
CA ALA A 98 -2.52 -16.87 23.67
C ALA A 98 -2.13 -15.37 23.61
N GLU A 99 -1.82 -14.75 24.75
CA GLU A 99 -1.41 -13.34 24.82
C GLU A 99 -0.02 -13.11 24.19
N GLU A 100 0.93 -14.02 24.39
CA GLU A 100 2.22 -14.00 23.69
C GLU A 100 2.03 -14.03 22.18
N PHE A 101 1.08 -14.84 21.68
CA PHE A 101 0.77 -14.87 20.26
C PHE A 101 0.11 -13.57 19.77
N LEU A 102 -0.84 -13.00 20.52
CA LEU A 102 -1.45 -11.71 20.16
C LEU A 102 -0.41 -10.60 20.07
N ALA A 103 0.52 -10.53 21.04
CA ALA A 103 1.60 -9.57 21.04
C ALA A 103 2.54 -9.79 19.84
N ALA A 104 2.96 -11.03 19.59
CA ALA A 104 3.83 -11.37 18.46
C ALA A 104 3.17 -11.07 17.11
N ASP A 105 1.88 -11.37 16.93
CA ASP A 105 1.13 -11.08 15.70
C ASP A 105 0.97 -9.57 15.47
N ARG A 106 0.67 -8.79 16.52
CA ARG A 106 0.68 -7.32 16.44
C ARG A 106 2.04 -6.80 16.01
N ASP A 107 3.11 -7.27 16.63
CA ASP A 107 4.47 -6.80 16.35
C ASP A 107 4.92 -7.19 14.94
N GLU A 108 4.59 -8.40 14.46
CA GLU A 108 4.81 -8.83 13.08
C GLU A 108 4.06 -7.93 12.09
N LYS A 109 2.80 -7.58 12.36
CA LYS A 109 2.02 -6.66 11.53
C LYS A 109 2.65 -5.27 11.48
N ILE A 110 3.14 -4.75 12.60
CA ILE A 110 3.85 -3.46 12.64
C ILE A 110 5.12 -3.52 11.78
N VAL A 111 5.92 -4.59 11.89
CA VAL A 111 7.14 -4.78 11.09
C VAL A 111 6.82 -4.81 9.59
N LYS A 112 5.82 -5.60 9.18
CA LYS A 112 5.40 -5.69 7.76
C LYS A 112 4.96 -4.34 7.21
N LYS A 113 4.10 -3.62 7.93
CA LYS A 113 3.64 -2.28 7.52
C LYS A 113 4.77 -1.25 7.47
N THR A 114 5.72 -1.34 8.39
CA THR A 114 6.91 -0.46 8.40
C THR A 114 7.77 -0.72 7.16
N ALA A 115 8.01 -1.99 6.81
CA ALA A 115 8.74 -2.36 5.60
C ALA A 115 8.02 -1.89 4.31
N GLU A 116 6.68 -1.96 4.29
CA GLU A 116 5.87 -1.44 3.19
C GLU A 116 5.99 0.08 3.05
N ILE A 117 5.94 0.83 4.15
CA ILE A 117 6.21 2.28 4.15
C ILE A 117 7.59 2.59 3.57
N ASP A 118 8.62 1.84 3.96
CA ASP A 118 9.98 2.05 3.45
C ASP A 118 10.09 1.76 1.95
N SER A 119 9.35 0.77 1.44
CA SER A 119 9.22 0.53 -0.01
C SER A 119 8.52 1.70 -0.71
N LEU A 120 7.35 2.13 -0.20
CA LEU A 120 6.60 3.25 -0.77
C LEU A 120 7.41 4.55 -0.80
N LYS A 121 8.23 4.81 0.23
CA LYS A 121 9.14 5.97 0.24
C LYS A 121 10.19 5.89 -0.87
N LYS A 122 10.76 4.71 -1.11
CA LYS A 122 11.73 4.50 -2.21
C LYS A 122 11.06 4.69 -3.56
N ASP A 123 9.88 4.11 -3.75
CA ASP A 123 9.10 4.23 -4.99
C ASP A 123 8.69 5.68 -5.24
N LYS A 124 8.27 6.41 -4.20
CA LYS A 124 7.99 7.85 -4.26
C LYS A 124 9.19 8.67 -4.73
N LEU A 125 10.38 8.38 -4.18
CA LEU A 125 11.62 9.06 -4.58
C LEU A 125 11.98 8.77 -6.03
N GLN A 126 11.81 7.53 -6.48
CA GLN A 126 12.03 7.15 -7.87
C GLN A 126 11.04 7.84 -8.80
N ALA A 127 9.74 7.84 -8.47
CA ALA A 127 8.72 8.54 -9.24
C ALA A 127 9.04 10.03 -9.35
N SER A 128 9.37 10.68 -8.23
CA SER A 128 9.74 12.10 -8.19
C SER A 128 10.99 12.41 -9.02
N LYS A 129 11.96 11.47 -9.07
CA LYS A 129 13.16 11.62 -9.91
C LYS A 129 12.79 11.57 -11.39
N ILE A 130 11.97 10.60 -11.79
CA ILE A 130 11.50 10.45 -13.16
C ILE A 130 10.69 11.67 -13.60
N GLU A 131 9.78 12.15 -12.76
CA GLU A 131 9.00 13.36 -13.03
C GLU A 131 9.91 14.57 -13.25
N LYS A 132 10.91 14.78 -12.39
CA LYS A 132 11.90 15.86 -12.58
C LYS A 132 12.67 15.73 -13.90
N GLN A 133 12.99 14.51 -14.34
CA GLN A 133 13.65 14.30 -15.64
C GLN A 133 12.74 14.68 -16.80
N LEU A 134 11.46 14.32 -16.74
CA LEU A 134 10.47 14.67 -17.76
C LEU A 134 10.14 16.16 -17.75
N ASP A 135 10.00 16.76 -16.56
CA ASP A 135 9.71 18.19 -16.38
C ASP A 135 10.88 19.09 -16.82
N ALA A 136 12.08 18.52 -16.96
CA ALA A 136 13.20 19.21 -17.59
C ALA A 136 12.95 19.49 -19.08
N PHE A 137 12.08 18.72 -19.75
CA PHE A 137 11.55 19.08 -21.06
C PHE A 137 10.33 19.99 -20.88
N LYS A 138 10.64 21.26 -20.60
CA LYS A 138 9.72 22.23 -20.01
C LYS A 138 8.91 22.95 -21.09
N LEU A 139 7.59 22.99 -20.95
CA LEU A 139 6.75 23.86 -21.76
C LEU A 139 7.07 25.33 -21.46
N THR A 140 7.39 26.11 -22.49
CA THR A 140 7.78 27.53 -22.37
C THR A 140 6.83 28.48 -23.07
N LYS A 141 6.10 28.01 -24.09
CA LYS A 141 5.11 28.82 -24.82
C LYS A 141 3.94 27.95 -25.24
N ILE A 142 2.75 28.53 -25.18
CA ILE A 142 1.50 28.00 -25.72
C ILE A 142 0.92 29.10 -26.61
N SER A 143 0.50 28.76 -27.82
CA SER A 143 -0.37 29.60 -28.63
C SER A 143 -1.39 28.76 -29.38
N ILE A 144 -2.44 29.43 -29.87
CA ILE A 144 -3.33 28.83 -30.84
C ILE A 144 -3.21 29.61 -32.13
N SER A 145 -2.82 28.95 -33.20
CA SER A 145 -2.75 29.47 -34.56
C SER A 145 -3.99 29.06 -35.36
N GLU A 146 -4.14 29.64 -36.55
CA GLU A 146 -5.12 29.18 -37.53
C GLU A 146 -4.35 28.56 -38.68
N ASP A 147 -4.59 27.27 -38.92
CA ASP A 147 -3.92 26.51 -39.97
C ASP A 147 -4.89 25.53 -40.64
N GLN A 148 -4.43 24.86 -41.69
CA GLN A 148 -5.18 23.88 -42.48
C GLN A 148 -4.39 22.56 -42.54
N PHE A 149 -5.07 21.43 -42.35
CA PHE A 149 -4.40 20.12 -42.36
C PHE A 149 -4.02 19.71 -43.78
N PHE A 150 -4.98 19.79 -44.70
CA PHE A 150 -4.76 19.72 -46.15
C PHE A 150 -5.05 21.07 -46.81
N SER A 151 -4.61 21.25 -48.06
CA SER A 151 -4.82 22.49 -48.83
C SER A 151 -6.28 22.86 -49.07
N ASP A 152 -7.17 21.87 -48.96
CA ASP A 152 -8.57 21.94 -49.35
C ASP A 152 -9.49 21.99 -48.12
N ASP A 153 -8.91 21.81 -46.92
CA ASP A 153 -9.64 21.84 -45.67
C ASP A 153 -9.95 23.29 -45.26
N PRO A 154 -11.10 23.53 -44.61
CA PRO A 154 -11.32 24.79 -43.96
C PRO A 154 -10.26 25.00 -42.87
N LYS A 155 -9.76 26.23 -42.78
CA LYS A 155 -8.89 26.63 -41.68
C LYS A 155 -9.53 26.34 -40.33
N SER A 156 -8.74 25.86 -39.40
CA SER A 156 -9.16 25.45 -38.06
C SER A 156 -8.12 25.87 -37.01
N PRO A 157 -8.49 25.93 -35.72
CA PRO A 157 -7.54 26.26 -34.67
C PRO A 157 -6.53 25.12 -34.46
N TYR A 158 -5.25 25.48 -34.38
CA TYR A 158 -4.13 24.59 -34.08
C TYR A 158 -3.47 24.97 -32.78
N LEU A 159 -3.08 23.98 -31.99
CA LEU A 159 -2.31 24.17 -30.77
C LEU A 159 -0.82 24.16 -31.09
N ASP A 160 -0.16 25.28 -30.81
CA ASP A 160 1.31 25.41 -30.88
C ASP A 160 1.90 25.37 -29.47
N LEU A 161 2.84 24.46 -29.26
CA LEU A 161 3.55 24.29 -28.00
C LEU A 161 5.05 24.40 -28.26
N VAL A 162 5.77 25.12 -27.40
CA VAL A 162 7.23 25.17 -27.45
C VAL A 162 7.79 24.57 -26.18
N PHE A 163 8.46 23.44 -26.31
CA PHE A 163 9.16 22.78 -25.20
C PHE A 163 10.64 23.08 -25.27
N LYS A 164 11.25 23.42 -24.13
CA LYS A 164 12.70 23.63 -24.01
C LYS A 164 13.33 22.48 -23.23
N ASN A 165 14.37 21.87 -23.80
CA ASN A 165 15.19 20.91 -23.05
C ASN A 165 16.08 21.67 -22.06
N THR A 166 15.68 21.69 -20.80
CA THR A 166 16.47 22.29 -19.70
C THR A 166 17.35 21.27 -18.97
N SER A 167 17.38 20.02 -19.46
CA SER A 167 18.24 18.98 -18.93
C SER A 167 19.68 19.14 -19.44
N LYS A 168 20.57 18.26 -18.97
CA LYS A 168 21.96 18.18 -19.45
C LYS A 168 22.17 17.09 -20.52
N GLU A 169 21.12 16.37 -20.85
CA GLU A 169 21.15 15.22 -21.76
C GLU A 169 20.42 15.60 -23.06
N ASP A 170 20.87 15.01 -24.17
CA ASP A 170 20.14 15.07 -25.44
C ASP A 170 18.85 14.26 -25.34
N ILE A 171 17.74 14.81 -25.84
CA ILE A 171 16.49 14.07 -26.03
C ILE A 171 16.48 13.54 -27.47
N ILE A 172 16.33 12.23 -27.59
CA ILE A 172 16.39 11.49 -28.86
C ILE A 172 15.15 10.60 -28.99
N GLY A 173 14.99 9.92 -30.12
CA GLY A 173 14.04 8.81 -30.28
C GLY A 173 12.59 9.12 -29.90
N GLU A 174 11.95 8.20 -29.17
CA GLU A 174 10.53 8.31 -28.80
C GLU A 174 10.28 9.44 -27.80
N TYR A 175 9.21 10.19 -28.05
CA TYR A 175 8.67 11.18 -27.12
C TYR A 175 7.14 11.14 -27.11
N MET A 176 6.55 11.64 -26.03
CA MET A 176 5.10 11.81 -25.91
C MET A 176 4.80 12.98 -24.97
N PHE A 177 3.86 13.82 -25.39
CA PHE A 177 3.26 14.86 -24.59
C PHE A 177 1.86 14.43 -24.16
N ASN A 178 1.50 14.74 -22.91
CA ASN A 178 0.11 14.75 -22.49
C ASN A 178 -0.39 16.19 -22.52
N ILE A 179 -1.57 16.38 -23.11
CA ILE A 179 -2.19 17.68 -23.30
C ILE A 179 -3.58 17.60 -22.69
N GLU A 180 -3.88 18.55 -21.80
CA GLU A 180 -5.12 18.61 -21.05
C GLU A 180 -5.73 19.99 -21.17
N VAL A 181 -7.03 20.04 -21.45
CA VAL A 181 -7.77 21.29 -21.58
C VAL A 181 -8.87 21.29 -20.53
N TYR A 182 -8.94 22.38 -19.77
CA TYR A 182 -9.91 22.60 -18.70
C TYR A 182 -10.75 23.83 -18.97
N SER A 183 -12.00 23.84 -18.49
CA SER A 183 -12.77 25.07 -18.39
C SER A 183 -12.18 25.94 -17.29
N LYS A 184 -11.91 27.20 -17.59
CA LYS A 184 -11.44 28.17 -16.60
C LYS A 184 -12.53 28.50 -15.58
N LYS A 185 -13.80 28.49 -16.00
CA LYS A 185 -14.95 28.79 -15.15
C LYS A 185 -15.27 27.70 -14.15
N THR A 186 -15.31 26.44 -14.59
CA THR A 186 -15.72 25.31 -13.72
C THR A 186 -14.52 24.59 -13.11
N GLY A 187 -13.34 24.69 -13.72
CA GLY A 187 -12.17 23.89 -13.37
C GLY A 187 -12.26 22.45 -13.86
N GLU A 188 -13.35 22.06 -14.52
CA GLU A 188 -13.53 20.70 -15.03
C GLU A 188 -12.69 20.46 -16.27
N LYS A 189 -12.21 19.22 -16.41
CA LYS A 189 -11.45 18.79 -17.59
C LYS A 189 -12.42 18.64 -18.76
N ILE A 190 -12.18 19.41 -19.82
CA ILE A 190 -12.94 19.33 -21.08
C ILE A 190 -12.46 18.10 -21.86
N THR A 191 -11.15 17.96 -22.02
CA THR A 191 -10.56 16.87 -22.80
C THR A 191 -9.08 16.68 -22.46
N ALA A 192 -8.56 15.50 -22.79
CA ALA A 192 -7.14 15.19 -22.68
C ALA A 192 -6.69 14.22 -23.76
N GLN A 193 -5.47 14.38 -24.24
CA GLN A 193 -4.88 13.52 -25.25
C GLN A 193 -3.38 13.32 -24.99
N GLY A 194 -2.91 12.08 -25.16
CA GLY A 194 -1.49 11.80 -25.35
C GLY A 194 -1.15 11.84 -26.83
N SER A 195 -0.14 12.61 -27.21
CA SER A 195 0.33 12.71 -28.59
C SER A 195 1.84 12.79 -28.64
N GLY A 196 2.44 12.14 -29.63
CA GLY A 196 3.89 11.95 -29.67
C GLY A 196 4.36 11.29 -30.96
N GLY A 197 5.64 11.00 -31.01
CA GLY A 197 6.27 10.39 -32.16
C GLY A 197 7.68 9.91 -31.85
N THR A 198 8.43 9.66 -32.91
CA THR A 198 9.84 9.26 -32.84
C THR A 198 10.65 10.23 -33.69
N PHE A 199 11.67 10.83 -33.10
CA PHE A 199 12.65 11.61 -33.85
C PHE A 199 13.44 10.70 -34.79
N ASN A 200 13.87 11.23 -35.94
CA ASN A 200 14.80 10.51 -36.83
C ASN A 200 16.10 10.20 -36.07
N ASP A 201 16.80 9.13 -36.47
CA ASP A 201 17.99 8.62 -35.75
C ASP A 201 19.11 9.66 -35.55
N ASP A 202 19.26 10.59 -36.50
CA ASP A 202 20.27 11.65 -36.46
C ASP A 202 19.79 12.93 -35.76
N PHE A 203 18.54 12.98 -35.29
CA PHE A 203 17.96 14.15 -34.65
C PHE A 203 18.00 14.03 -33.13
N ALA A 204 18.43 15.11 -32.49
CA ALA A 204 18.45 15.26 -31.05
C ALA A 204 18.07 16.68 -30.65
N ILE A 205 17.26 16.83 -29.61
CA ILE A 205 17.03 18.13 -28.96
C ILE A 205 18.10 18.29 -27.88
N LYS A 206 19.11 19.11 -28.16
CA LYS A 206 20.25 19.30 -27.26
C LYS A 206 19.87 20.13 -26.03
N PRO A 207 20.70 20.12 -24.97
CA PRO A 207 20.54 21.02 -23.85
C PRO A 207 20.34 22.48 -24.29
N ASN A 208 19.30 23.11 -23.74
CA ASN A 208 18.79 24.46 -24.02
C ASN A 208 18.17 24.69 -25.39
N GLU A 209 18.07 23.67 -26.25
CA GLU A 209 17.31 23.78 -27.50
C GLU A 209 15.81 23.69 -27.24
N SER A 210 15.05 24.30 -28.15
CA SER A 210 13.59 24.27 -28.14
C SER A 210 13.08 23.35 -29.23
N TYR A 211 11.92 22.77 -28.97
CA TYR A 211 11.19 21.91 -29.87
C TYR A 211 9.78 22.47 -30.03
N ASP A 212 9.46 22.82 -31.26
CA ASP A 212 8.14 23.29 -31.65
C ASP A 212 7.27 22.08 -31.96
N TYR A 213 6.13 22.02 -31.29
CA TYR A 213 5.13 20.99 -31.46
C TYR A 213 3.82 21.63 -31.89
N HIS A 214 3.28 21.17 -33.01
CA HIS A 214 2.12 21.76 -33.66
C HIS A 214 1.14 20.66 -34.01
N GLN A 215 -0.14 20.82 -33.62
CA GLN A 215 -1.19 19.86 -33.92
C GLN A 215 -2.56 20.54 -33.97
N PRO A 216 -3.57 19.91 -34.60
CA PRO A 216 -4.94 20.40 -34.51
C PRO A 216 -5.38 20.54 -33.04
N LEU A 217 -6.14 21.60 -32.71
CA LEU A 217 -6.73 21.71 -31.39
C LEU A 217 -7.70 20.54 -31.16
N LEU A 218 -7.72 20.01 -29.93
CA LEU A 218 -8.56 18.87 -29.57
C LEU A 218 -10.04 19.16 -29.86
N TYR A 219 -10.71 18.23 -30.54
CA TYR A 219 -12.09 18.40 -31.03
C TYR A 219 -13.06 18.89 -29.94
N ASP A 220 -13.03 18.28 -28.76
CA ASP A 220 -13.91 18.67 -27.66
C ASP A 220 -13.61 20.08 -27.14
N ALA A 221 -12.35 20.53 -27.20
CA ALA A 221 -11.99 21.92 -26.87
C ALA A 221 -12.50 22.90 -27.93
N VAL A 222 -12.52 22.48 -29.21
CA VAL A 222 -13.16 23.25 -30.28
C VAL A 222 -14.66 23.37 -30.04
N MET A 223 -15.33 22.26 -29.73
CA MET A 223 -16.79 22.22 -29.51
C MET A 223 -17.23 22.92 -28.23
N HIS A 224 -16.39 22.99 -27.20
CA HIS A 224 -16.71 23.62 -25.92
C HIS A 224 -16.96 25.13 -26.03
N SER A 225 -16.42 25.81 -27.05
CA SER A 225 -16.47 27.27 -27.14
C SER A 225 -16.78 27.76 -28.54
N ASN A 226 -17.66 28.76 -28.66
CA ASN A 226 -17.88 29.48 -29.91
C ASN A 226 -16.75 30.48 -30.23
N LEU A 227 -15.75 30.62 -29.35
CA LEU A 227 -14.62 31.54 -29.49
C LEU A 227 -13.95 31.46 -30.87
N TRP A 228 -13.79 30.25 -31.39
CA TRP A 228 -13.00 29.97 -32.59
C TRP A 228 -13.54 30.62 -33.86
N LYS A 229 -14.84 30.95 -33.88
CA LYS A 229 -15.49 31.61 -35.02
C LYS A 229 -15.16 33.10 -35.15
N THR A 230 -14.73 33.74 -34.06
CA THR A 230 -14.47 35.19 -33.99
C THR A 230 -13.08 35.52 -33.43
N ALA A 231 -12.27 34.51 -33.13
CA ALA A 231 -10.93 34.67 -32.60
C ALA A 231 -10.03 35.39 -33.59
N LYS A 232 -9.13 36.23 -33.06
CA LYS A 232 -8.00 36.76 -33.84
C LYS A 232 -6.78 35.93 -33.51
N TYR A 233 -6.24 35.27 -34.52
CA TYR A 233 -5.06 34.42 -34.39
C TYR A 233 -3.77 35.20 -34.65
N PRO A 234 -2.63 34.81 -34.05
CA PRO A 234 -2.52 33.75 -33.03
C PRO A 234 -3.03 34.22 -31.66
N ILE A 235 -3.72 33.33 -30.95
CA ILE A 235 -4.10 33.56 -29.54
C ILE A 235 -2.88 33.23 -28.68
N THR A 236 -2.40 34.23 -27.95
CA THR A 236 -1.29 34.11 -26.99
C THR A 236 -1.67 34.53 -25.58
N ASP A 237 -2.71 35.36 -25.44
CA ASP A 237 -3.33 35.69 -24.17
C ASP A 237 -4.62 34.87 -23.99
N PHE A 238 -4.60 33.95 -23.04
CA PHE A 238 -5.74 33.11 -22.67
C PHE A 238 -6.61 33.73 -21.57
N SER A 239 -6.22 34.90 -21.03
CA SER A 239 -6.97 35.58 -19.98
C SER A 239 -8.46 35.85 -20.31
N PRO A 240 -8.84 36.22 -21.56
CA PRO A 240 -10.24 36.48 -21.90
C PRO A 240 -11.02 35.21 -22.30
N HIS A 241 -10.39 34.04 -22.25
CA HIS A 241 -10.96 32.79 -22.74
C HIS A 241 -11.25 31.81 -21.60
N ASP A 242 -12.32 31.03 -21.76
CA ASP A 242 -12.75 30.01 -20.80
C ASP A 242 -11.96 28.70 -20.98
N LEU A 243 -10.64 28.79 -21.06
CA LEU A 243 -9.77 27.66 -21.36
C LEU A 243 -8.47 27.76 -20.56
N VAL A 244 -8.08 26.65 -19.94
CA VAL A 244 -6.76 26.45 -19.37
C VAL A 244 -6.14 25.24 -20.06
N ILE A 245 -5.05 25.45 -20.77
CA ILE A 245 -4.32 24.39 -21.46
C ILE A 245 -3.09 24.05 -20.62
N LYS A 246 -2.93 22.76 -20.32
CA LYS A 246 -1.73 22.20 -19.71
C LYS A 246 -1.13 21.20 -20.67
N ALA A 247 0.18 21.25 -20.83
CA ALA A 247 0.92 20.26 -21.59
C ALA A 247 2.23 19.93 -20.90
N TYR A 248 2.62 18.66 -20.93
CA TYR A 248 3.85 18.19 -20.31
C TYR A 248 4.33 16.90 -20.98
N ALA A 249 5.63 16.63 -20.90
CA ALA A 249 6.19 15.36 -21.36
C ALA A 249 5.69 14.21 -20.47
N SER A 250 5.09 13.20 -21.10
CA SER A 250 4.73 11.92 -20.50
C SER A 250 5.72 10.81 -20.87
N LYS A 251 6.50 10.99 -21.94
CA LYS A 251 7.59 10.11 -22.34
C LYS A 251 8.71 10.92 -23.02
N ILE A 252 9.96 10.59 -22.72
CA ILE A 252 11.15 11.02 -23.48
C ILE A 252 12.14 9.87 -23.59
N THR A 253 13.03 9.91 -24.57
CA THR A 253 14.16 8.97 -24.65
C THR A 253 15.48 9.73 -24.53
N THR A 254 16.41 9.20 -23.73
CA THR A 254 17.77 9.72 -23.58
C THR A 254 18.78 8.61 -23.83
N LYS A 255 20.01 8.97 -24.20
CA LYS A 255 21.09 7.98 -24.41
C LYS A 255 21.44 7.22 -23.13
N LYS A 256 21.37 7.89 -21.99
CA LYS A 256 21.82 7.36 -20.69
C LYS A 256 20.80 6.43 -20.04
N ASP A 257 19.56 6.87 -19.95
CA ASP A 257 18.51 6.18 -19.19
C ASP A 257 17.51 5.44 -20.10
N GLY A 258 17.68 5.52 -21.43
CA GLY A 258 16.74 4.93 -22.38
C GLY A 258 15.39 5.64 -22.37
N ILE A 259 14.30 4.87 -22.53
CA ILE A 259 12.92 5.37 -22.50
C ILE A 259 12.53 5.67 -21.06
N ILE A 260 12.19 6.93 -20.79
CA ILE A 260 11.69 7.42 -19.51
C ILE A 260 10.19 7.71 -19.69
N THR A 261 9.35 7.08 -18.87
CA THR A 261 7.88 7.28 -18.92
C THR A 261 7.38 7.82 -17.59
N ARG A 262 6.43 8.76 -17.64
CA ARG A 262 5.84 9.33 -16.42
C ARG A 262 5.19 8.23 -15.59
N PRO A 263 5.45 8.17 -14.27
CA PRO A 263 4.80 7.21 -13.39
C PRO A 263 3.28 7.37 -13.45
N LYS A 264 2.55 6.25 -13.34
CA LYS A 264 1.07 6.28 -13.27
C LYS A 264 0.56 6.79 -11.93
N THR A 265 1.36 6.63 -10.88
CA THR A 265 1.08 7.07 -9.52
C THR A 265 1.83 8.36 -9.23
N ASP A 266 1.11 9.36 -8.75
CA ASP A 266 1.68 10.64 -8.38
C ASP A 266 2.17 10.64 -6.92
N ALA A 267 2.83 11.72 -6.51
CA ALA A 267 3.29 11.88 -5.13
C ALA A 267 2.16 11.82 -4.09
N ALA A 268 0.94 12.24 -4.46
CA ALA A 268 -0.20 12.29 -3.56
C ALA A 268 -0.69 10.88 -3.18
N TYR A 269 -0.68 9.94 -4.14
CA TYR A 269 -0.96 8.53 -3.89
C TYR A 269 0.00 7.94 -2.84
N PHE A 270 1.30 8.16 -2.99
CA PHE A 270 2.28 7.64 -2.02
C PHE A 270 2.07 8.24 -0.63
N ASP A 271 1.77 9.54 -0.55
CA ASP A 271 1.50 10.21 0.72
C ASP A 271 0.22 9.69 1.40
N SER A 272 -0.83 9.40 0.65
CA SER A 272 -2.06 8.83 1.22
C SER A 272 -1.84 7.41 1.76
N GLU A 273 -1.15 6.54 1.01
CA GLU A 273 -0.89 5.17 1.46
C GLU A 273 0.07 5.13 2.66
N ILE A 274 1.13 5.94 2.63
CA ILE A 274 2.05 6.05 3.78
C ILE A 274 1.29 6.58 5.01
N LYS A 275 0.40 7.57 4.85
CA LYS A 275 -0.39 8.09 5.97
C LYS A 275 -1.29 7.00 6.56
N LYS A 276 -2.03 6.28 5.72
CA LYS A 276 -2.91 5.17 6.12
C LYS A 276 -2.14 4.10 6.90
N LEU A 277 -0.99 3.65 6.40
CA LEU A 277 -0.16 2.66 7.09
C LEU A 277 0.37 3.16 8.44
N ASN A 278 0.73 4.44 8.54
CA ASN A 278 1.14 5.04 9.82
C ASN A 278 -0.01 5.09 10.83
N GLU A 279 -1.22 5.43 10.39
CA GLU A 279 -2.42 5.41 11.24
C GLU A 279 -2.75 3.99 11.73
N GLU A 280 -2.64 2.99 10.85
CA GLU A 280 -2.80 1.58 11.22
C GLU A 280 -1.73 1.11 12.22
N ILE A 281 -0.46 1.51 12.04
CA ILE A 281 0.61 1.21 13.00
C ILE A 281 0.34 1.90 14.34
N ALA A 282 -0.12 3.15 14.35
CA ALA A 282 -0.46 3.86 15.58
C ALA A 282 -1.59 3.13 16.33
N SER A 283 -2.66 2.75 15.63
CA SER A 283 -3.76 1.95 16.20
C SER A 283 -3.28 0.60 16.74
N LEU A 284 -2.35 -0.07 16.06
CA LEU A 284 -1.77 -1.32 16.57
C LEU A 284 -0.97 -1.08 17.85
N LYS A 285 -0.15 -0.04 17.92
CA LYS A 285 0.67 0.28 19.10
C LYS A 285 -0.13 0.68 20.34
N GLU A 286 -1.33 1.21 20.17
CA GLU A 286 -2.25 1.53 21.27
C GLU A 286 -2.90 0.28 21.88
N ARG A 287 -2.93 -0.85 21.16
CA ARG A 287 -3.49 -2.11 21.66
C ARG A 287 -2.53 -2.78 22.63
N LYS A 288 -3.07 -3.23 23.76
CA LYS A 288 -2.36 -4.05 24.74
C LYS A 288 -1.95 -5.40 24.18
N ALA A 289 -2.72 -5.92 23.21
CA ALA A 289 -2.58 -7.25 22.63
C ALA A 289 -2.82 -8.36 23.67
N THR A 290 -3.90 -8.21 24.43
CA THR A 290 -4.30 -9.10 25.53
C THR A 290 -5.74 -9.58 25.35
N LEU A 291 -6.14 -10.62 26.08
CA LEU A 291 -7.47 -11.21 25.90
C LEU A 291 -8.62 -10.29 26.37
N ASP A 292 -8.34 -9.31 27.23
CA ASP A 292 -9.31 -8.31 27.70
C ASP A 292 -9.85 -7.43 26.57
N GLU A 293 -9.08 -7.21 25.51
CA GLU A 293 -9.46 -6.43 24.32
C GLU A 293 -10.38 -7.19 23.35
N LEU A 294 -10.59 -8.49 23.59
CA LEU A 294 -11.43 -9.34 22.74
C LEU A 294 -12.83 -9.46 23.31
N GLU A 295 -13.84 -9.39 22.45
CA GLU A 295 -15.22 -9.73 22.78
C GLU A 295 -15.55 -11.11 22.20
N LEU A 296 -16.19 -11.96 23.02
CA LEU A 296 -16.81 -13.17 22.48
C LEU A 296 -18.11 -12.73 21.81
N THR A 297 -18.14 -12.74 20.49
CA THR A 297 -19.38 -12.62 19.75
C THR A 297 -20.04 -13.99 19.70
N ASP A 298 -21.32 -14.05 20.07
CA ASP A 298 -22.15 -15.23 19.87
C ASP A 298 -22.45 -15.32 18.36
N ASN A 299 -22.02 -16.42 17.74
CA ASN A 299 -22.49 -16.83 16.42
C ASN A 299 -23.71 -17.75 16.60
#